data_AF-A0A9P8AS46-F1
#
_entry.id   AF-A0A9P8AS46-F1
#
_cell.length_a   1.000
_cell.length_b   1.000
_cell.length_c   1.000
_cell.angle_alpha   90.00
_cell.angle_beta   90.00
_cell.angle_gamma   90.00
#
_symmetry.space_group_name_H-M   'P 1'
#
loop_
_entity.id
_entity.type
_entity.pdbx_description
1 polymer ?
#
loop_
_entity_poly.entity_id
_entity_poly.type
_entity_poly.pdbx_seq_one_letter_code
_entity_poly.pdbx_strand_id
1 'polypeptide(L)' 'MIRNCVSLDQKDWVTRLPGIEYANNMARSDSTGYSPFFLNTGRTPRSMLWDSPTDKTIVSLLRG' A
#
# COMPACT_ATOMS: atom_id res chain seq x y z
N MET A 1 7.45 -11.41 1.36
CA MET A 1 6.18 -10.68 1.53
C MET A 1 5.43 -10.50 0.22
N ILE A 2 6.05 -9.99 -0.87
CA ILE A 2 5.36 -9.78 -2.16
C ILE A 2 4.61 -11.02 -2.67
N ARG A 3 5.24 -12.20 -2.69
CA ARG A 3 4.60 -13.47 -3.10
C ARG A 3 3.29 -13.77 -2.37
N ASN A 4 3.15 -13.35 -1.11
CA ASN A 4 1.96 -13.62 -0.30
C ASN A 4 0.85 -12.59 -0.52
N CYS A 5 1.16 -11.49 -1.22
CA CYS A 5 0.25 -10.38 -1.46
C CYS A 5 -0.19 -10.28 -2.93
N VAL A 6 0.22 -11.24 -3.76
CA VAL A 6 -0.15 -11.36 -5.18
C VAL A 6 -0.92 -12.66 -5.39
N SER A 7 -1.73 -12.67 -6.45
CA SER A 7 -2.51 -13.82 -6.89
C SER A 7 -1.60 -15.00 -7.25
N LEU A 8 -2.15 -16.22 -7.25
CA LEU A 8 -1.41 -17.44 -7.59
C LEU A 8 -0.83 -17.41 -9.01
N ASP A 9 -1.50 -16.73 -9.93
CA ASP A 9 -1.04 -16.55 -11.31
C ASP A 9 0.01 -15.43 -11.46
N GLN A 10 0.29 -14.70 -10.37
CA GLN A 10 1.26 -13.61 -10.28
C GLN A 10 1.07 -12.48 -11.29
N LYS A 11 -0.15 -12.28 -11.81
CA LYS A 11 -0.41 -11.24 -12.83
C LYS A 11 -0.84 -9.89 -12.26
N ASP A 12 -1.28 -9.85 -11.00
CA ASP A 12 -1.75 -8.64 -10.33
C ASP A 12 -0.66 -7.90 -9.55
N TRP A 13 0.61 -8.31 -9.66
CA TRP A 13 1.69 -7.73 -8.85
C TRP A 13 1.82 -6.22 -9.01
N VAL A 14 1.62 -5.69 -10.23
CA VAL A 14 1.71 -4.25 -10.51
C VAL A 14 0.64 -3.48 -9.73
N THR A 15 -0.60 -3.97 -9.73
CA THR A 15 -1.69 -3.29 -9.04
C THR A 15 -1.53 -3.43 -7.53
N ARG A 16 -0.95 -4.52 -7.02
CA ARG A 16 -0.71 -4.75 -5.57
C ARG A 16 0.48 -4.00 -5.02
N LEU A 17 1.49 -3.70 -5.84
CA LEU A 17 2.80 -3.21 -5.40
C LEU A 17 2.72 -1.96 -4.51
N PRO A 18 1.94 -0.90 -4.85
CA PRO A 18 1.90 0.30 -4.00
C PRO A 18 1.40 0.02 -2.58
N GLY A 19 0.49 -0.94 -2.40
CA GLY A 19 -0.07 -1.28 -1.09
C GLY A 19 0.90 -2.12 -0.27
N ILE A 20 1.64 -3.00 -0.94
CA ILE A 20 2.71 -3.79 -0.34
C ILE A 20 3.84 -2.87 0.15
N GLU A 21 4.26 -1.92 -0.68
CA GLU A 21 5.27 -0.92 -0.31
C GLU A 21 4.84 -0.11 0.91
N TYR A 22 3.61 0.42 0.88
CA TYR A 22 3.07 1.18 1.99
C TYR A 22 3.03 0.38 3.29
N ALA A 23 2.51 -0.84 3.24
CA ALA A 23 2.43 -1.72 4.41
C ALA A 23 3.84 -2.03 4.97
N ASN A 24 4.81 -2.29 4.09
CA ASN A 24 6.18 -2.57 4.50
C ASN A 24 6.86 -1.35 5.16
N ASN A 25 6.66 -0.16 4.60
CA ASN A 25 7.24 1.07 5.13
C ASN A 25 6.52 1.60 6.40
N MET A 26 5.28 1.14 6.62
CA MET A 26 4.50 1.44 7.83
C MET A 26 4.73 0.42 8.96
N ALA A 27 5.13 -0.81 8.64
CA ALA A 27 5.37 -1.84 9.63
C ALA A 27 6.49 -1.44 10.60
N ARG A 28 6.24 -1.62 11.89
CA ARG A 28 7.23 -1.41 12.95
C ARG A 28 8.24 -2.54 12.92
N SER A 29 9.53 -2.21 12.93
CA SER A 29 10.59 -3.19 13.13
C SER A 29 10.79 -3.48 14.62
N ASP A 30 10.98 -4.74 15.00
CA ASP A 30 11.23 -5.14 16.40
C ASP A 30 12.61 -4.68 16.90
N SER A 31 13.62 -4.64 16.01
CA SER A 31 14.99 -4.27 16.39
C SER A 31 15.17 -2.78 16.65
N THR A 32 14.43 -1.93 15.92
CA THR A 32 14.52 -0.46 16.06
C THR A 32 13.33 0.11 16.81
N GLY A 33 12.21 -0.62 16.90
CA GLY A 33 10.97 -0.14 17.49
C GLY A 33 10.23 0.89 16.65
N TYR A 34 10.65 1.19 15.41
CA TYR A 34 10.04 2.22 14.56
C TYR A 34 9.76 1.69 13.15
N SER A 35 8.80 2.33 12.48
CA SER A 35 8.55 2.10 11.04
C SER A 35 9.55 2.88 10.18
N PRO A 36 9.93 2.39 8.98
CA PRO A 36 10.73 3.14 8.03
C PRO A 36 10.24 4.56 7.72
N PHE A 37 8.91 4.77 7.58
CA PHE A 37 8.36 6.11 7.35
C PHE A 37 8.71 7.10 8.46
N PHE A 38 8.55 6.66 9.70
CA PHE A 38 8.89 7.46 10.88
C PHE A 38 10.40 7.75 10.92
N LEU A 39 11.26 6.77 10.62
CA LEU A 39 12.71 6.98 10.63
C LEU A 39 13.18 7.97 9.56
N ASN A 40 12.54 7.98 8.39
CA ASN A 40 12.94 8.88 7.29
C ASN A 40 12.40 10.30 7.44
N THR A 41 11.23 10.48 8.06
CA THR A 41 10.50 11.77 8.05
C THR A 41 10.11 12.31 9.43
N GLY A 42 10.30 11.51 10.48
CA GLY A 42 9.80 11.80 11.83
C GLY A 42 8.26 11.76 11.95
N ARG A 43 7.54 11.32 10.91
CA ARG A 43 6.08 11.32 10.86
C ARG A 43 5.55 9.99 10.34
N THR A 44 4.37 9.62 10.81
CA THR A 44 3.60 8.51 10.24
C THR A 44 2.67 9.06 9.15
N PRO A 45 2.68 8.51 7.93
CA PRO A 45 1.81 8.98 6.86
C PRO A 45 0.35 8.69 7.19
N ARG A 46 -0.54 9.44 6.53
CA ARG A 46 -1.99 9.19 6.57
C ARG A 46 -2.30 7.80 6.02
N SER A 47 -3.41 7.20 6.47
CA SER A 47 -3.91 5.93 5.93
C SER A 47 -3.97 6.00 4.40
N MET A 48 -3.45 4.98 3.74
CA MET A 48 -3.52 4.87 2.29
C MET A 48 -4.98 4.66 1.89
N LEU A 49 -5.49 5.51 0.98
CA LEU A 49 -6.70 5.20 0.24
C LEU A 49 -6.31 4.25 -0.89
N TRP A 50 -6.88 3.05 -0.87
CA TRP A 50 -6.61 2.04 -1.88
C TRP A 50 -7.77 1.97 -2.87
N ASP A 51 -7.63 2.65 -4.00
CA ASP A 51 -8.58 2.54 -5.10
C ASP A 51 -8.17 1.35 -5.96
N SER A 52 -8.81 0.20 -5.74
CA SER A 52 -8.64 -0.93 -6.65
C SER A 52 -9.10 -0.49 -8.04
N PRO A 53 -8.35 -0.77 -9.14
CA PRO A 53 -8.78 -0.43 -10.50
C PRO A 53 -10.15 -1.03 -10.90
N THR A 54 -10.66 -1.99 -10.14
CA THR A 54 -11.99 -2.58 -10.31
C THR A 54 -13.11 -1.66 -9.83
N ASP A 55 -12.82 -0.66 -9.00
CA ASP A 55 -13.79 0.29 -8.48
C ASP A 55 -14.09 1.38 -9.53
N LYS A 56 -15.00 1.06 -10.45
CA LYS A 56 -15.50 1.98 -11.48
C LYS A 56 -16.31 3.15 -10.89
N THR A 57 -16.59 3.14 -9.59
CA THR A 57 -17.54 4.05 -8.96
C THR A 57 -16.97 5.46 -8.83
N ILE A 58 -15.66 5.60 -8.56
CA ILE A 58 -15.02 6.91 -8.37
C ILE A 58 -14.90 7.70 -9.69
N VAL A 59 -14.66 7.02 -10.82
CA VAL A 59 -14.58 7.69 -12.13
C VAL A 59 -15.93 8.29 -12.56
N SER A 60 -17.06 7.74 -12.09
CA SER A 60 -18.39 8.32 -12.35
C SER A 60 -18.75 9.53 -11.48
N LEU A 61 -18.17 9.65 -10.28
CA LEU A 61 -18.45 10.75 -9.35
C LEU A 61 -17.63 12.01 -9.65
N LEU A 62 -16.56 11.89 -10.46
CA LEU A 62 -15.74 13.02 -10.91
C LEU A 62 -16.12 13.53 -12.32
N ARG A 63 -17.17 12.98 -12.93
CA ARG A 63 -17.71 13.38 -14.25
C ARG A 63 -19.15 13.90 -14.19
N GLY A 64 -19.59 14.39 -13.02
CA GLY A 64 -20.87 15.08 -12.82
C GLY A 64 -20.66 16.56 -12.59
#